data_AF-A0A0P9CNY3-F1
#
_entry.id   AF-A0A0P9CNY3-F1
#
_cell.length_a   1.000
_cell.length_b   1.000
_cell.length_c   1.000
_cell.angle_alpha   90.00
_cell.angle_beta   90.00
_cell.angle_gamma   90.00
#
_symmetry.space_group_name_H-M   'P 1'
#
loop_
_entity.id
_entity.type
_entity.pdbx_description
1 polymer ?
#
loop_
_entity_poly.entity_id
_entity_poly.type
_entity_poly.pdbx_seq_one_letter_code
_entity_poly.pdbx_strand_id
1 'polypeptide(L)'
;WAELYIDGRWLPFEPTPIRPLPVRGGGEPEFPTPVPVAPAPAEARDRSGPWIWAGVLALVAALSAALWWRGRPRQQRALALDIQAQLERGGARAGIPWPPGATLREYGRLLAPQAGEPPALDEITDLLGAARYSGQPLPATREQRLRALAERVLARLAQLRRR
;
A
#
# COMPACT_ATOMS: atom_id res chain seq x y z
N TRP A 1 -34.66 44.72 6.61
CA TRP A 1 -35.57 43.57 6.77
C TRP A 1 -34.69 42.46 7.32
N ALA A 2 -35.13 41.72 8.33
CA ALA A 2 -34.28 40.71 8.98
C ALA A 2 -34.25 39.44 8.11
N GLU A 3 -33.06 38.90 7.86
CA GLU A 3 -32.87 37.72 7.03
C GLU A 3 -32.13 36.65 7.85
N LEU A 4 -32.59 35.40 7.74
CA LEU A 4 -31.98 34.25 8.41
C LEU A 4 -31.28 33.37 7.36
N TYR A 5 -30.03 32.99 7.63
CA TYR A 5 -29.28 32.05 6.81
C TYR A 5 -29.44 30.63 7.37
N ILE A 6 -30.18 29.79 6.66
CA ILE A 6 -30.48 28.41 7.06
C ILE A 6 -30.26 27.51 5.82
N ASP A 7 -29.53 26.40 5.99
CA ASP A 7 -29.26 25.41 4.93
C ASP A 7 -28.74 26.00 3.60
N GLY A 8 -27.83 26.98 3.71
CA GLY A 8 -27.16 27.57 2.55
C GLY A 8 -27.96 28.64 1.82
N ARG A 9 -29.12 29.06 2.34
CA ARG A 9 -30.05 29.99 1.68
C ARG A 9 -30.46 31.11 2.63
N TRP A 10 -30.61 32.32 2.09
CA TRP A 10 -31.18 33.46 2.82
C TRP A 10 -32.70 33.43 2.72
N LEU A 11 -33.38 33.41 3.88
CA LEU A 11 -34.84 33.47 3.97
C LEU A 11 -35.27 34.76 4.66
N PRO A 12 -36.24 35.50 4.09
CA PRO A 12 -36.79 36.69 4.73
C PRO A 12 -37.61 36.28 5.95
N PHE A 13 -37.33 36.90 7.09
CA PHE A 13 -38.02 36.65 8.34
C PHE A 13 -38.82 37.89 8.76
N GLU A 14 -40.14 37.73 8.85
CA GLU A 14 -41.00 38.72 9.46
C GLU A 14 -41.18 38.39 10.96
N PRO A 15 -40.67 39.24 11.87
CA PRO A 15 -40.89 39.03 13.29
C PRO A 15 -42.38 39.10 13.59
N THR A 16 -42.93 38.02 14.12
CA THR A 16 -44.35 37.93 14.48
C THR A 16 -44.69 39.07 15.46
N PRO A 17 -45.74 39.87 15.22
CA PRO A 17 -46.06 40.99 16.08
C PRO A 17 -46.36 40.51 17.51
N ILE A 18 -45.63 41.06 18.48
CA ILE A 18 -45.74 40.71 19.90
C ILE A 18 -47.11 41.17 20.39
N ARG A 19 -48.01 40.22 20.70
CA ARG A 19 -49.21 40.54 21.49
C ARG A 19 -48.81 40.78 22.95
N PRO A 20 -49.27 41.85 23.59
CA PRO A 20 -49.07 42.02 25.02
C PRO A 20 -49.76 40.87 25.78
N LEU A 21 -49.01 40.22 26.66
CA LEU A 21 -49.53 39.18 27.55
C LEU A 21 -50.55 39.81 28.53
N PRO A 22 -51.64 39.11 28.89
CA PRO A 22 -52.59 39.61 29.88
C PRO A 22 -51.90 39.82 31.24
N VAL A 23 -52.24 40.91 31.91
CA VAL A 23 -51.72 41.25 33.25
C VAL A 23 -52.07 40.13 34.22
N ARG A 24 -51.05 39.50 34.83
CA ARG A 24 -51.19 38.42 35.80
C ARG A 24 -51.78 39.00 37.10
N GLY A 25 -53.08 38.81 37.31
CA GLY A 25 -53.76 39.08 38.58
C GLY A 25 -53.19 38.20 39.70
N GLY A 26 -53.04 38.79 40.90
CA GLY A 26 -52.37 38.19 42.05
C GLY A 26 -53.07 36.98 42.65
N GLY A 27 -52.79 35.81 42.10
CA GLY A 27 -52.92 34.51 42.76
C GLY A 27 -51.61 33.74 42.60
N GLU A 28 -51.08 33.18 43.68
CA GLU A 28 -49.91 32.30 43.64
C GLU A 28 -50.10 31.19 42.60
N PRO A 29 -49.14 30.94 41.70
CA PRO A 29 -49.17 29.75 40.86
C PRO A 29 -48.82 28.53 41.71
N GLU A 30 -49.79 27.66 41.92
CA GLU A 30 -49.57 26.31 42.45
C GLU A 30 -48.74 25.54 41.40
N PHE A 31 -47.43 25.43 41.62
CA PHE A 31 -46.56 24.65 40.76
C PHE A 31 -46.79 23.15 41.03
N PRO A 32 -47.00 22.31 40.01
CA PRO A 32 -47.05 20.87 40.21
C PRO A 32 -45.70 20.39 40.75
N THR A 33 -45.74 19.62 41.84
CA THR A 33 -44.56 18.99 42.43
C THR A 33 -43.97 17.98 41.44
N PRO A 34 -42.65 18.01 41.14
CA PRO A 34 -42.05 17.04 40.24
C PRO A 34 -42.09 15.65 40.87
N VAL A 35 -42.77 14.71 40.20
CA VAL A 35 -42.75 13.30 40.57
C VAL A 35 -41.33 12.76 40.33
N PRO A 36 -40.72 12.02 41.27
CA PRO A 36 -39.41 11.41 41.05
C PRO A 36 -39.51 10.39 39.91
N VAL A 37 -38.93 10.72 38.76
CA VAL A 37 -38.75 9.76 37.66
C VAL A 37 -37.62 8.82 38.08
N ALA A 38 -37.92 7.53 38.24
CA ALA A 38 -36.89 6.52 38.49
C ALA A 38 -35.83 6.58 37.38
N PRO A 39 -34.52 6.55 37.70
CA PRO A 39 -33.50 6.57 36.67
C PRO A 39 -33.69 5.37 35.74
N ALA A 40 -33.75 5.64 34.43
CA ALA A 40 -33.78 4.59 33.43
C ALA A 40 -32.60 3.64 33.65
N PRO A 41 -32.78 2.31 33.49
CA PRO A 41 -31.68 1.37 33.65
C PRO A 41 -30.57 1.75 32.68
N ALA A 42 -29.37 2.00 33.22
CA ALA A 42 -28.21 2.29 32.43
C ALA A 42 -27.95 1.11 31.50
N GLU A 43 -28.09 1.32 30.18
CA GLU A 43 -27.73 0.32 29.19
C GLU A 43 -26.30 -0.16 29.48
N ALA A 44 -26.15 -1.47 29.71
CA ALA A 44 -24.87 -2.07 29.98
C ALA A 44 -23.98 -1.84 28.75
N ARG A 45 -23.06 -0.88 28.83
CA ARG A 45 -22.03 -0.65 27.80
C ARG A 45 -21.33 -1.98 27.55
N ASP A 46 -21.57 -2.55 26.38
CA ASP A 46 -21.00 -3.82 25.97
C ASP A 46 -19.49 -3.67 25.79
N ARG A 47 -18.73 -4.06 26.82
CA ARG A 47 -17.25 -3.96 26.86
C ARG A 47 -16.57 -4.98 25.95
N SER A 48 -17.33 -5.86 25.29
CA SER A 48 -16.81 -6.87 24.36
C SER A 48 -16.53 -6.31 22.95
N GLY A 49 -17.16 -5.18 22.58
CA GLY A 49 -17.01 -4.54 21.28
C GLY A 49 -15.57 -4.29 20.82
N PRO A 50 -14.67 -3.75 21.67
CA PRO A 50 -13.28 -3.50 21.28
C PRO A 50 -12.49 -4.78 20.96
N TRP A 51 -12.76 -5.87 21.67
CA TRP A 51 -12.06 -7.14 21.48
C TRP A 51 -12.50 -7.87 20.22
N ILE A 52 -13.79 -7.78 19.87
CA ILE A 52 -14.31 -8.30 18.61
C ILE A 52 -13.64 -7.58 17.43
N TRP A 53 -13.55 -6.25 17.49
CA TRP A 53 -12.86 -5.47 16.46
C TRP A 53 -11.37 -5.77 16.39
N ALA A 54 -10.70 -5.98 17.52
CA ALA A 54 -9.30 -6.42 17.54
C ALA A 54 -9.11 -7.78 16.87
N GLY A 55 -10.02 -8.74 17.13
CA GLY A 55 -10.03 -10.05 16.47
C GLY A 55 -10.24 -9.96 14.96
N VAL A 56 -11.20 -9.13 14.53
CA VAL A 56 -11.46 -8.88 13.10
C VAL A 56 -10.24 -8.24 12.43
N LEU A 57 -9.62 -7.23 13.04
CA LEU A 57 -8.42 -6.60 12.50
C LEU A 57 -7.24 -7.57 12.40
N ALA A 58 -7.03 -8.41 13.43
CA ALA A 58 -5.99 -9.43 13.42
C ALA A 58 -6.22 -10.45 12.29
N LEU A 59 -7.47 -10.88 12.09
CA LEU A 59 -7.83 -11.79 11.01
C LEU A 59 -7.59 -11.18 9.62
N VAL A 60 -8.01 -9.93 9.42
CA VAL A 60 -7.78 -9.21 8.16
C VAL A 60 -6.28 -9.02 7.89
N ALA A 61 -5.50 -8.65 8.92
CA ALA A 61 -4.05 -8.52 8.81
C ALA A 61 -3.39 -9.87 8.45
N ALA A 62 -3.81 -10.96 9.10
CA ALA A 62 -3.30 -12.30 8.83
C ALA A 62 -3.64 -12.78 7.41
N LEU A 63 -4.88 -12.58 6.96
CA LEU A 63 -5.32 -12.89 5.59
C LEU A 63 -4.55 -12.08 4.54
N SER A 64 -4.36 -10.78 4.81
CA SER A 64 -3.60 -9.89 3.91
C SER A 64 -2.14 -10.31 3.82
N ALA A 65 -1.51 -10.62 4.97
CA ALA A 65 -0.15 -11.13 5.01
C ALA A 65 0.00 -12.47 4.28
N ALA A 66 -0.96 -13.38 4.47
CA ALA A 66 -0.98 -14.69 3.81
C ALA A 66 -1.14 -14.56 2.28
N LEU A 67 -2.04 -13.70 1.80
CA LEU A 67 -2.21 -13.41 0.38
C LEU A 67 -0.92 -12.83 -0.22
N TRP A 68 -0.32 -11.86 0.48
CA TRP A 68 0.92 -11.23 0.05
C TRP A 68 2.08 -12.22 -0.03
N TRP A 69 2.26 -13.07 0.99
CA TRP A 69 3.25 -14.15 0.96
C TRP A 69 3.01 -15.16 -0.14
N ARG A 70 1.76 -15.50 -0.46
CA ARG A 70 1.43 -16.46 -1.52
C ARG A 70 1.71 -15.90 -2.92
N GLY A 71 1.63 -14.58 -3.11
CA GLY A 71 1.96 -13.90 -4.37
C GLY A 71 3.46 -13.66 -4.58
N ARG A 72 4.21 -13.45 -3.51
CA ARG A 72 5.64 -13.07 -3.53
C ARG A 72 6.57 -14.04 -4.29
N PRO A 73 6.53 -15.37 -4.08
CA PRO A 73 7.44 -16.28 -4.77
C PRO A 73 7.18 -16.35 -6.28
N ARG A 74 5.93 -16.09 -6.72
CA ARG A 74 5.59 -16.02 -8.16
C ARG A 74 6.13 -14.75 -8.80
N GLN A 75 5.97 -13.60 -8.14
CA GLN A 75 6.50 -12.33 -8.64
C GLN A 75 8.03 -12.33 -8.77
N GLN A 76 8.73 -12.96 -7.83
CA GLN A 76 10.20 -13.00 -7.86
C GLN A 76 10.74 -13.92 -8.94
N ARG A 77 10.08 -15.05 -9.21
CA ARG A 77 10.40 -15.88 -10.38
C ARG A 77 10.18 -15.12 -11.68
N ALA A 78 9.09 -14.35 -11.79
CA ALA A 78 8.84 -13.50 -12.95
C ALA A 78 9.96 -12.45 -13.13
N LEU A 79 10.37 -11.77 -12.06
CA LEU A 79 11.47 -10.80 -12.10
C LEU A 79 12.79 -11.43 -12.55
N ALA A 80 13.13 -12.61 -12.04
CA ALA A 80 14.34 -13.32 -12.44
C ALA A 80 14.33 -13.67 -13.93
N LEU A 81 13.20 -14.15 -14.45
CA LEU A 81 13.02 -14.45 -15.87
C LEU A 81 13.10 -13.18 -16.73
N ASP A 82 12.48 -12.08 -16.29
CA ASP A 82 12.51 -10.80 -17.00
C ASP A 82 13.92 -10.23 -17.11
N ILE A 83 14.67 -10.22 -16.00
CA ILE A 83 16.06 -9.74 -15.99
C ILE A 83 16.93 -10.62 -16.89
N GLN A 84 16.78 -11.95 -16.84
CA GLN A 84 17.51 -12.85 -17.73
C GLN A 84 17.19 -12.55 -19.20
N ALA A 85 15.91 -12.42 -19.56
CA ALA A 85 15.49 -12.12 -20.93
C ALA A 85 15.94 -10.73 -21.40
N GLN A 86 16.08 -9.76 -20.48
CA GLN A 86 16.67 -8.46 -20.80
C GLN A 86 18.18 -8.56 -21.02
N LEU A 87 18.91 -9.30 -20.20
CA LEU A 87 20.34 -9.54 -20.36
C LEU A 87 20.65 -10.26 -21.67
N GLU A 88 19.88 -11.29 -22.00
CA GLU A 88 19.98 -12.02 -23.28
C GLU A 88 19.76 -11.08 -24.47
N ARG A 89 18.67 -10.30 -24.47
CA ARG A 89 18.41 -9.33 -25.54
C ARG A 89 19.47 -8.22 -25.59
N GLY A 90 19.94 -7.76 -24.43
CA GLY A 90 20.96 -6.72 -24.30
C GLY A 90 22.31 -7.18 -24.84
N GLY A 91 22.76 -8.36 -24.43
CA GLY A 91 24.00 -8.96 -24.91
C GLY A 91 23.92 -9.34 -26.39
N ALA A 92 22.82 -9.93 -26.85
CA ALA A 92 22.63 -10.21 -28.27
C ALA A 92 22.72 -8.94 -29.13
N ARG A 93 22.12 -7.83 -28.67
CA ARG A 93 22.24 -6.52 -29.32
C ARG A 93 23.66 -5.93 -29.28
N ALA A 94 24.46 -6.31 -28.29
CA ALA A 94 25.87 -5.96 -28.19
C ALA A 94 26.79 -6.93 -28.94
N GLY A 95 26.24 -7.89 -29.70
CA GLY A 95 27.01 -8.87 -30.48
C GLY A 95 27.42 -10.12 -29.70
N ILE A 96 26.90 -10.32 -28.48
CA ILE A 96 27.20 -11.46 -27.60
C ILE A 96 25.91 -12.26 -27.40
N PRO A 97 25.51 -13.08 -28.38
CA PRO A 97 24.33 -13.93 -28.25
C PRO A 97 24.55 -14.96 -27.14
N TRP A 98 23.45 -15.36 -26.50
CA TRP A 98 23.51 -16.42 -25.49
C TRP A 98 23.86 -17.76 -26.17
N PRO A 99 24.95 -18.44 -25.79
CA PRO A 99 25.34 -19.70 -26.43
C PRO A 99 24.37 -20.85 -26.07
N PRO A 100 24.04 -21.75 -27.01
CA PRO A 100 23.15 -22.87 -26.73
C PRO A 100 23.73 -23.74 -25.62
N GLY A 101 22.93 -24.00 -24.58
CA GLY A 101 23.33 -24.80 -23.42
C GLY A 101 24.20 -24.06 -22.40
N ALA A 102 24.58 -22.80 -22.63
CA ALA A 102 25.37 -22.03 -21.67
C ALA A 102 24.57 -21.73 -20.41
N THR A 103 25.23 -21.90 -19.27
CA THR A 103 24.69 -21.51 -17.97
C THR A 103 24.71 -19.99 -17.82
N LEU A 104 23.90 -19.46 -16.90
CA LEU A 104 23.90 -18.02 -16.57
C LEU A 104 25.29 -17.52 -16.17
N ARG A 105 26.08 -18.35 -15.48
CA ARG A 105 27.44 -18.03 -15.03
C ARG A 105 28.43 -17.95 -16.19
N GLU A 106 28.35 -18.89 -17.12
CA GLU A 106 29.17 -18.85 -18.35
C GLU A 106 28.81 -17.63 -19.19
N TYR A 107 27.52 -17.33 -19.33
CA TYR A 107 27.08 -16.12 -20.04
C TYR A 107 27.56 -14.84 -19.35
N GLY A 108 27.52 -14.78 -18.01
CA GLY A 108 28.07 -13.67 -17.23
C GLY A 108 29.56 -13.45 -17.49
N ARG A 109 30.35 -14.53 -17.59
CA ARG A 109 31.78 -14.45 -17.94
C ARG A 109 32.03 -13.92 -19.36
N LEU A 110 31.17 -14.27 -20.32
CA LEU A 110 31.26 -13.73 -21.68
C LEU A 110 30.92 -12.23 -21.73
N LEU A 111 29.97 -11.79 -20.89
CA LEU A 111 29.59 -10.38 -20.78
C LEU A 111 30.63 -9.54 -20.02
N ALA A 112 31.35 -10.12 -19.06
CA ALA A 112 32.30 -9.42 -18.19
C ALA A 112 33.31 -8.51 -18.90
N PRO A 113 34.04 -8.95 -19.93
CA PRO A 113 35.01 -8.10 -20.62
C PRO A 113 34.37 -6.91 -21.34
N GLN A 114 33.09 -7.01 -21.72
CA GLN A 114 32.38 -5.99 -22.49
C GLN A 114 31.63 -5.02 -21.58
N ALA A 115 30.98 -5.54 -20.54
CA ALA A 115 30.31 -4.71 -19.54
C ALA A 115 31.31 -3.95 -18.64
N GLY A 116 32.56 -4.39 -18.52
CA GLY A 116 33.59 -3.71 -17.72
C GLY A 116 33.38 -3.80 -16.21
N GLU A 117 32.43 -4.61 -15.75
CA GLU A 117 32.13 -4.84 -14.33
C GLU A 117 31.99 -6.35 -14.02
N PRO A 118 33.09 -7.12 -14.03
CA PRO A 118 33.07 -8.53 -13.65
C PRO A 118 32.41 -8.82 -12.29
N PRO A 119 32.67 -8.08 -11.20
CA PRO A 119 32.05 -8.39 -9.90
C PRO A 119 30.54 -8.15 -9.88
N ALA A 120 30.04 -7.18 -10.66
CA ALA A 120 28.61 -6.91 -10.75
C ALA A 120 27.88 -8.07 -11.45
N LEU A 121 28.50 -8.64 -12.49
CA LEU A 121 27.95 -9.79 -13.21
C LEU A 121 27.96 -11.05 -12.35
N ASP A 122 29.04 -11.34 -11.63
CA ASP A 122 29.07 -12.46 -10.69
C ASP A 122 27.95 -12.33 -9.65
N GLU A 123 27.80 -11.15 -9.05
CA GLU A 123 26.72 -10.88 -8.07
C GLU A 123 25.32 -11.03 -8.70
N ILE A 124 25.10 -10.55 -9.92
CA ILE A 124 23.85 -10.77 -10.67
C ILE A 124 23.59 -12.26 -10.85
N THR A 125 24.60 -13.04 -11.26
CA THR A 125 24.43 -14.48 -11.49
C THR A 125 24.12 -15.25 -10.22
N ASP A 126 24.74 -14.89 -9.10
CA ASP A 126 24.46 -15.48 -7.79
C ASP A 126 23.05 -15.14 -7.31
N LEU A 127 22.62 -13.88 -7.45
CA LEU A 127 21.28 -13.42 -7.07
C LEU A 127 20.19 -14.05 -7.93
N LEU A 128 20.39 -14.15 -9.25
CA LEU A 128 19.48 -14.86 -10.16
C LEU A 128 19.45 -16.36 -9.87
N GLY A 129 20.60 -16.98 -9.59
CA GLY A 129 20.69 -18.37 -9.18
C GLY A 129 19.89 -18.63 -7.90
N ALA A 130 20.06 -17.77 -6.89
CA ALA A 130 19.27 -17.82 -5.67
C ALA A 130 17.77 -17.64 -5.95
N ALA A 131 17.38 -16.67 -6.79
CA ALA A 131 15.97 -16.41 -7.11
C ALA A 131 15.29 -17.59 -7.82
N ARG A 132 16.04 -18.29 -8.68
CA ARG A 132 15.52 -19.36 -9.53
C ARG A 132 15.52 -20.72 -8.83
N TYR A 133 16.59 -21.03 -8.10
CA TYR A 133 16.85 -22.40 -7.61
C TYR A 133 16.68 -22.56 -6.10
N SER A 134 16.80 -21.50 -5.29
CA SER A 134 16.75 -21.67 -3.82
C SER A 134 15.36 -22.03 -3.29
N GLY A 135 14.30 -21.80 -4.09
CA GLY A 135 12.91 -21.96 -3.65
C GLY A 135 12.47 -20.96 -2.57
N GLN A 136 13.39 -20.13 -2.06
CA GLN A 136 13.12 -19.10 -1.07
C GLN A 136 12.95 -17.73 -1.73
N PRO A 137 12.06 -16.89 -1.21
CA PRO A 137 11.91 -15.55 -1.74
C PRO A 137 13.16 -14.70 -1.44
N LEU A 138 13.63 -13.92 -2.41
CA LEU A 138 14.70 -12.96 -2.16
C LEU A 138 14.22 -11.88 -1.16
N PRO A 139 15.06 -11.49 -0.20
CA PRO A 139 14.83 -10.29 0.59
C PRO A 139 14.69 -9.06 -0.33
N ALA A 140 13.83 -8.12 0.05
CA ALA A 140 13.58 -6.91 -0.75
C ALA A 140 14.85 -6.11 -1.08
N THR A 141 15.81 -6.08 -0.14
CA THR A 141 17.12 -5.45 -0.33
C THR A 141 17.94 -6.10 -1.43
N ARG A 142 17.96 -7.44 -1.49
CA ARG A 142 18.65 -8.19 -2.54
C ARG A 142 17.96 -8.07 -3.89
N GLU A 143 16.63 -8.00 -3.90
CA GLU A 143 15.84 -7.78 -5.11
C GLU A 143 16.10 -6.39 -5.71
N GLN A 144 16.08 -5.33 -4.89
CA GLN A 144 16.42 -3.98 -5.33
C GLN A 144 17.86 -3.90 -5.86
N ARG A 145 18.78 -4.59 -5.18
CA ARG A 145 20.19 -4.65 -5.60
C ARG A 145 20.36 -5.37 -6.94
N LEU A 146 19.65 -6.49 -7.15
CA LEU A 146 19.62 -7.19 -8.43
C LEU A 146 19.12 -6.28 -9.56
N ARG A 147 18.02 -5.53 -9.35
CA ARG A 147 17.52 -4.57 -10.35
C ARG A 147 18.55 -3.50 -10.67
N ALA A 148 19.13 -2.87 -9.66
CA ALA A 148 20.09 -1.79 -9.84
C ALA A 148 21.34 -2.25 -10.59
N LEU A 149 21.85 -3.45 -10.29
CA LEU A 149 23.00 -4.01 -11.00
C LEU A 149 22.65 -4.37 -12.45
N ALA A 150 21.50 -5.02 -12.67
CA ALA A 150 21.03 -5.35 -14.02
C ALA A 150 20.86 -4.11 -14.90
N GLU A 151 20.24 -3.05 -14.37
CA GLU A 151 20.07 -1.78 -15.09
C GLU A 151 21.40 -1.16 -15.51
N ARG A 152 22.40 -1.16 -14.63
CA ARG A 152 23.75 -0.64 -14.95
C ARG A 152 24.40 -1.44 -16.06
N VAL A 153 24.40 -2.77 -15.97
CA VAL A 153 24.97 -3.66 -17.00
C VAL A 153 24.26 -3.45 -18.33
N LEU A 154 22.92 -3.39 -18.34
CA LEU A 154 22.13 -3.15 -19.55
C LEU A 154 22.39 -1.77 -20.16
N ALA A 155 22.50 -0.73 -19.34
CA ALA A 155 22.86 0.61 -19.79
C ALA A 155 24.25 0.62 -20.44
N ARG A 156 25.19 -0.14 -19.87
CA ARG A 156 26.55 -0.26 -20.41
C ARG A 156 26.59 -1.02 -21.73
N LEU A 157 25.87 -2.13 -21.86
CA LEU A 157 25.70 -2.85 -23.12
C LEU A 157 25.04 -1.97 -24.19
N ALA A 158 24.08 -1.13 -23.80
CA ALA A 158 23.45 -0.17 -24.70
C ALA A 158 24.41 0.94 -25.16
N GLN A 159 25.38 1.34 -24.33
CA GLN A 159 26.44 2.28 -24.72
C GLN A 159 27.41 1.68 -25.74
N LEU A 160 27.79 0.41 -25.58
CA LEU A 160 28.67 -0.28 -26.53
C LEU A 160 28.11 -0.28 -27.94
N ARG A 161 26.80 -0.50 -28.10
CA ARG A 161 26.12 -0.43 -29.40
C ARG A 161 26.24 0.94 -30.09
N ARG A 162 26.40 2.01 -29.32
CA ARG A 162 26.45 3.39 -29.87
C ARG A 162 27.86 3.81 -30.30
N ARG A 163 28.87 3.01 -29.99
CA ARG A 163 30.26 3.22 -30.41
C ARG A 163 30.53 2.39 -31.65
#